data_AF-A0A8R7PRY0-F1
#
_entry.id   AF-A0A8R7PRY0-F1
#
_cell.length_a   1.000
_cell.length_b   1.000
_cell.length_c   1.000
_cell.angle_alpha   90.00
_cell.angle_beta   90.00
_cell.angle_gamma   90.00
#
_symmetry.space_group_name_H-M   'P 1'
#
loop_
_entity.id
_entity.type
_entity.pdbx_description
1 polymer ?
#
loop_
_entity_poly.entity_id
_entity_poly.type
_entity_poly.pdbx_seq_one_letter_code
_entity_poly.pdbx_strand_id
1 'polypeptide(L)'
;MDMEIDLSNLGTVNTMFAALFSKLGVPIKTTVSPTVLEEAMNGTVTVRPLPVGTSAMGKVEKQSAHFFGVTISEEQAHSGIVVRATSVAQSKFKLLFFEQEVNGGYGLALQEDSQKTGKVTSAGMYFLHFQVYRMDSTVNALAMAKDPEAAFFKRLEGLQPCEVSTLKPGTHIFAVYGDNFFKPASYTIEAMCAKSYEDTTERLKEIEAKILEKRTDLRQFETEYRKALARFQEATTRYTQEKEVVDDMLRERDDIHSSFTTERTITSSLGAGSSSSRYPVEQNKTESSENGNIDSRDKSSKKKWFNLNLNRSDKRA
;
A
#
# COMPACT_ATOMS: atom_id res chain seq x y z
N MET A 1 14.95 12.87 -4.31
CA MET A 1 15.35 13.76 -3.22
C MET A 1 14.64 13.24 -1.99
N ASP A 2 15.31 12.37 -1.24
CA ASP A 2 14.80 11.89 0.04
C ASP A 2 15.07 12.99 1.06
N MET A 3 14.04 13.80 1.33
CA MET A 3 14.13 14.89 2.28
C MET A 3 14.00 14.31 3.69
N GLU A 4 15.14 14.07 4.33
CA GLU A 4 15.19 13.77 5.76
C GLU A 4 15.15 15.06 6.55
N ILE A 5 14.28 15.09 7.56
CA ILE A 5 14.02 16.29 8.35
C ILE A 5 14.67 16.12 9.73
N ASP A 6 15.67 16.95 10.00
CA ASP A 6 16.25 17.09 11.33
C ASP A 6 15.33 17.96 12.21
N LEU A 7 14.72 17.32 13.20
CA LEU A 7 13.78 17.95 14.12
C LEU A 7 14.42 19.04 14.98
N SER A 8 15.74 18.99 15.20
CA SER A 8 16.44 19.94 16.07
C SER A 8 16.57 21.33 15.44
N ASN A 9 16.54 21.38 14.10
CA ASN A 9 16.69 22.59 13.31
C ASN A 9 15.35 23.19 12.83
N LEU A 10 14.21 22.61 13.22
CA LEU A 10 12.90 23.09 12.80
C LEU A 10 12.32 24.17 13.73
N GLY A 11 12.09 25.37 13.18
CA GLY A 11 11.26 26.40 13.82
C GLY A 11 9.79 25.98 13.94
N THR A 12 9.04 26.63 14.85
CA THR A 12 7.63 26.31 15.19
C THR A 12 6.71 26.14 13.98
N VAL A 13 6.90 26.98 12.96
CA VAL A 13 6.09 26.97 11.72
C VAL A 13 6.41 25.74 10.86
N ASN A 14 7.69 25.41 10.67
CA ASN A 14 8.10 24.23 9.90
C ASN A 14 7.67 22.93 10.60
N THR A 15 7.72 22.90 11.94
CA THR A 15 7.22 21.78 12.76
C THR A 15 5.73 21.57 12.55
N MET A 16 4.96 22.66 12.46
CA MET A 16 3.52 22.59 12.20
C MET A 16 3.22 22.10 10.79
N PHE A 17 3.97 22.55 9.77
CA PHE A 17 3.86 22.02 8.41
C PHE A 17 4.22 20.53 8.34
N ALA A 18 5.34 20.11 8.92
CA ALA A 18 5.75 18.70 8.96
C ALA A 18 4.68 17.82 9.65
N ALA A 19 4.11 18.29 10.76
CA ALA A 19 3.04 17.56 11.42
C ALA A 19 1.74 17.48 10.60
N LEU A 20 1.43 18.51 9.79
CA LEU A 20 0.30 18.47 8.86
C LEU A 20 0.53 17.45 7.74
N PHE A 21 1.72 17.44 7.12
CA PHE A 21 2.07 16.46 6.10
C PHE A 21 2.07 15.02 6.65
N SER A 22 2.59 14.81 7.86
CA SER A 22 2.52 13.51 8.53
C SER A 22 1.08 13.07 8.81
N LYS A 23 0.16 14.01 9.13
CA LYS A 23 -1.27 13.71 9.31
C LYS A 23 -2.00 13.40 8.01
N LEU A 24 -1.53 13.93 6.89
CA LEU A 24 -2.02 13.62 5.54
C LEU A 24 -1.51 12.27 5.00
N GLY A 25 -0.76 11.51 5.81
CA GLY A 25 -0.28 10.18 5.44
C GLY A 25 1.01 10.20 4.61
N VAL A 26 1.64 11.36 4.43
CA VAL A 26 2.95 11.45 3.77
C VAL A 26 4.02 11.06 4.81
N PRO A 27 4.82 10.01 4.57
CA PRO A 27 5.93 9.66 5.44
C PRO A 27 6.96 10.79 5.46
N ILE A 28 7.26 11.32 6.64
CA ILE A 28 8.38 12.24 6.84
C ILE A 28 9.44 11.46 7.58
N LYS A 29 10.57 11.23 6.91
CA LYS A 29 11.73 10.60 7.52
C LYS A 29 12.40 11.65 8.42
N THR A 30 12.52 11.33 9.70
CA THR A 30 13.14 12.19 10.71
C THR A 30 14.48 11.60 11.13
N THR A 31 15.46 12.45 11.41
CA THR A 31 16.78 12.01 11.90
C THR A 31 16.85 12.07 13.42
N VAL A 32 17.78 11.29 14.00
CA VAL A 32 18.15 11.42 15.41
C VAL A 32 18.88 12.75 15.61
N SER A 33 18.56 13.47 16.68
CA SER A 33 19.17 14.77 16.99
C SER A 33 20.71 14.65 17.09
N PRO A 34 21.47 15.57 16.46
CA PRO A 34 22.93 15.59 16.56
C PRO A 34 23.43 15.65 18.00
N THR A 35 22.74 16.35 18.89
CA THR A 35 23.11 16.46 20.32
C THR A 35 23.09 15.10 21.00
N VAL A 36 22.08 14.27 20.75
CA VAL A 36 21.98 12.92 21.33
C VAL A 36 23.12 12.03 20.81
N LEU A 37 23.46 12.17 19.52
CA LEU A 37 24.56 11.40 18.92
C LEU A 37 25.92 11.84 19.46
N GLU A 38 26.13 13.14 19.66
CA GLU A 38 27.35 13.70 20.24
C GLU A 38 27.53 13.26 21.70
N GLU A 39 26.47 13.34 22.52
CA GLU A 39 26.50 12.86 23.91
C GLU A 39 26.82 11.35 23.97
N ALA A 40 26.24 10.55 23.08
CA ALA A 40 26.51 9.11 23.00
C ALA A 40 27.96 8.84 22.58
N MET A 41 28.45 9.53 21.55
CA MET A 41 29.81 9.40 21.03
C MET A 41 30.88 9.83 22.04
N ASN A 42 30.55 10.76 22.94
CA ASN A 42 31.42 11.20 24.03
C ASN A 42 31.27 10.35 25.30
N GLY A 43 30.36 9.36 25.32
CA GLY A 43 30.12 8.49 26.47
C GLY A 43 29.50 9.21 27.68
N THR A 44 28.90 10.38 27.49
CA THR A 44 28.32 11.20 28.57
C THR A 44 26.87 10.84 28.90
N VAL A 45 26.30 9.89 28.18
CA VAL A 45 24.91 9.43 28.37
C VAL A 45 24.77 8.56 29.61
N THR A 46 23.63 8.67 30.29
CA THR A 46 23.30 7.77 31.41
C THR A 46 22.69 6.48 30.87
N VAL A 47 23.40 5.37 31.05
CA VAL A 47 22.96 4.02 30.64
C VAL A 47 22.31 3.29 31.82
N ARG A 48 21.05 2.89 31.68
CA ARG A 48 20.32 2.10 32.69
C ARG A 48 20.44 0.61 32.38
N PRO A 49 20.60 -0.28 33.36
CA PRO A 49 20.59 -1.72 33.08
C PRO A 49 19.19 -2.17 32.62
N LEU A 50 19.14 -3.02 31.60
CA LEU A 50 17.95 -3.75 31.17
C LEU A 50 18.29 -5.23 31.10
N PRO A 51 18.10 -6.00 32.19
CA PRO A 51 18.35 -7.43 32.20
C PRO A 51 17.48 -8.16 31.17
N VAL A 52 18.05 -9.16 30.49
CA VAL A 52 17.29 -10.03 29.57
C VAL A 52 16.18 -10.74 30.34
N GLY A 53 14.97 -10.77 29.78
CA GLY A 53 13.75 -11.28 30.41
C GLY A 53 12.95 -10.24 31.19
N THR A 54 13.39 -8.98 31.22
CA THR A 54 12.71 -7.89 31.94
C THR A 54 12.23 -6.78 31.00
N SER A 55 11.38 -5.90 31.55
CA SER A 55 10.86 -4.72 30.86
C SER A 55 11.11 -3.46 31.67
N ALA A 56 11.28 -2.34 30.97
CA ALA A 56 11.39 -1.01 31.57
C ALA A 56 10.40 -0.06 30.90
N MET A 57 9.64 0.67 31.73
CA MET A 57 8.71 1.69 31.27
C MET A 57 9.34 3.06 31.40
N GLY A 58 9.03 3.96 30.46
CA GLY A 58 9.55 5.30 30.48
C GLY A 58 8.73 6.29 29.66
N LYS A 59 9.06 7.55 29.84
CA LYS A 59 8.56 8.66 29.04
C LYS A 59 9.76 9.52 28.65
N VAL A 60 10.15 9.46 27.39
CA VAL A 60 11.30 10.19 26.87
C VAL A 60 10.82 11.51 26.27
N GLU A 61 11.52 12.60 26.60
CA GLU A 61 11.24 13.92 26.05
C GLU A 61 11.51 13.96 24.53
N LYS A 62 10.97 14.98 23.87
CA LYS A 62 11.19 15.19 22.43
C LYS A 62 12.68 15.32 22.15
N GLN A 63 13.14 14.66 21.09
CA GLN A 63 14.53 14.73 20.63
C GLN A 63 15.59 14.37 21.68
N SER A 64 15.18 13.59 22.68
CA SER A 64 16.03 13.01 23.72
C SER A 64 15.98 11.49 23.64
N ALA A 65 16.91 10.81 24.29
CA ALA A 65 17.00 9.37 24.33
C ALA A 65 17.21 8.85 25.75
N HIS A 66 16.58 7.74 26.08
CA HIS A 66 16.89 6.96 27.28
C HIS A 66 17.70 5.73 26.87
N PHE A 67 18.91 5.60 27.43
CA PHE A 67 19.85 4.53 27.09
C PHE A 67 19.74 3.34 28.05
N PHE A 68 19.91 2.16 27.50
CA PHE A 68 19.74 0.87 28.15
C PHE A 68 20.91 -0.07 27.82
N GLY A 69 21.55 -0.61 28.84
CA GLY A 69 22.58 -1.64 28.73
C GLY A 69 21.97 -3.02 28.90
N VAL A 70 21.99 -3.83 27.85
CA VAL A 70 21.52 -5.22 27.85
C VAL A 70 22.73 -6.13 27.92
N THR A 71 22.90 -6.83 29.05
CA THR A 71 24.00 -7.78 29.22
C THR A 71 23.56 -9.18 28.80
N ILE A 72 24.27 -9.74 27.83
CA ILE A 72 23.95 -11.02 27.18
C ILE A 72 24.99 -12.06 27.61
N SER A 73 24.54 -13.21 28.12
CA SER A 73 25.42 -14.36 28.43
C SER A 73 25.82 -15.14 27.17
N GLU A 74 26.77 -16.06 27.27
CA GLU A 74 27.14 -16.94 26.14
C GLU A 74 25.95 -17.78 25.64
N GLU A 75 25.18 -18.34 26.56
CA GLU A 75 23.99 -19.12 26.21
C GLU A 75 22.94 -18.26 25.50
N GLN A 76 22.69 -17.05 25.99
CA GLN A 76 21.75 -16.11 25.38
C GLN A 76 22.23 -15.62 24.02
N ALA A 77 23.53 -15.36 23.88
CA ALA A 77 24.13 -15.00 22.60
C ALA A 77 23.98 -16.15 21.59
N HIS A 78 24.14 -17.40 22.02
CA HIS A 78 23.94 -18.57 21.17
C HIS A 78 22.47 -18.77 20.76
N SER A 79 21.52 -18.53 21.67
CA SER A 79 20.09 -18.63 21.35
C SER A 79 19.57 -17.46 20.50
N GLY A 80 20.16 -16.29 20.65
CA GLY A 80 19.70 -15.04 20.02
C GLY A 80 18.86 -14.18 20.96
N ILE A 81 18.83 -12.88 20.67
CA ILE A 81 18.17 -11.85 21.47
C ILE A 81 17.22 -11.01 20.61
N VAL A 82 16.08 -10.64 21.19
CA VAL A 82 15.18 -9.63 20.62
C VAL A 82 15.09 -8.46 21.58
N VAL A 83 15.30 -7.26 21.09
CA VAL A 83 15.02 -6.02 21.84
C VAL A 83 13.87 -5.31 21.16
N ARG A 84 12.79 -5.05 21.88
CA ARG A 84 11.64 -4.31 21.34
C ARG A 84 11.20 -3.21 22.27
N ALA A 85 10.62 -2.18 21.69
CA ALA A 85 9.90 -1.15 22.41
C ALA A 85 8.47 -1.03 21.88
N THR A 86 7.52 -0.77 22.77
CA THR A 86 6.10 -0.59 22.43
C THR A 86 5.52 0.64 23.13
N SER A 87 4.47 1.24 22.57
CA SER A 87 3.72 2.33 23.19
C SER A 87 2.22 2.11 23.03
N VAL A 88 1.54 1.91 24.17
CA VAL A 88 0.07 1.86 24.23
C VAL A 88 -0.57 3.22 23.93
N ALA A 89 0.17 4.31 24.15
CA ALA A 89 -0.25 5.66 23.80
C ALA A 89 -0.04 5.97 22.30
N GLN A 90 0.40 4.99 21.50
CA GLN A 90 0.73 5.14 20.09
C GLN A 90 1.74 6.27 19.84
N SER A 91 2.71 6.43 20.75
CA SER A 91 3.78 7.43 20.61
C SER A 91 4.67 7.10 19.42
N LYS A 92 5.18 8.12 18.73
CA LYS A 92 6.28 7.94 17.79
C LYS A 92 7.61 7.98 18.53
N PHE A 93 8.44 6.98 18.29
CA PHE A 93 9.79 6.86 18.84
C PHE A 93 10.68 6.12 17.84
N LYS A 94 12.00 6.16 18.06
CA LYS A 94 12.95 5.26 17.40
C LYS A 94 13.57 4.34 18.43
N LEU A 95 13.76 3.07 18.06
CA LEU A 95 14.64 2.15 18.79
C LEU A 95 16.02 2.23 18.13
N LEU A 96 17.04 2.51 18.93
CA LEU A 96 18.41 2.70 18.47
C LEU A 96 19.31 1.62 19.08
N PHE A 97 20.30 1.15 18.31
CA PHE A 97 21.38 0.29 18.78
C PHE A 97 22.71 0.95 18.49
N PHE A 98 23.60 0.91 19.47
CA PHE A 98 24.91 1.53 19.39
C PHE A 98 26.01 0.48 19.62
N GLU A 99 27.08 0.62 18.85
CA GLU A 99 28.33 -0.10 19.09
C GLU A 99 29.27 0.74 19.94
N GLN A 100 30.04 0.07 20.81
CA GLN A 100 31.03 0.74 21.63
C GLN A 100 32.26 1.07 20.78
N GLU A 101 32.65 2.34 20.80
CA GLU A 101 33.81 2.86 20.10
C GLU A 101 35.08 2.72 20.96
N VAL A 102 36.25 2.76 20.32
CA VAL A 102 37.56 2.62 20.99
C VAL A 102 37.80 3.70 22.04
N ASN A 103 37.22 4.89 21.85
CA ASN A 103 37.29 6.01 22.79
C ASN A 103 36.39 5.85 24.03
N GLY A 104 35.64 4.73 24.14
CA GLY A 104 34.69 4.46 25.22
C GLY A 104 33.31 5.06 25.02
N GLY A 105 33.08 5.79 23.92
CA GLY A 105 31.78 6.29 23.51
C GLY A 105 30.96 5.27 22.72
N TYR A 106 29.86 5.73 22.15
CA TYR A 106 28.89 4.89 21.44
C TYR A 106 28.56 5.46 20.06
N GLY A 107 28.83 4.68 19.00
CA GLY A 107 28.46 4.98 17.62
C GLY A 107 27.12 4.36 17.24
N LEU A 108 26.24 5.11 16.59
CA LEU A 108 24.93 4.60 16.15
C LEU A 108 25.13 3.55 15.04
N ALA A 109 24.71 2.33 15.30
CA ALA A 109 24.83 1.20 14.36
C ALA A 109 23.50 0.87 13.67
N LEU A 110 22.39 0.84 14.41
CA LEU A 110 21.06 0.57 13.85
C LEU A 110 20.01 1.53 14.39
N GLN A 111 19.00 1.79 13.57
CA GLN A 111 17.81 2.53 13.95
C GLN A 111 16.54 1.90 13.36
N GLU A 112 15.49 1.81 14.18
CA GLU A 112 14.17 1.32 13.79
C GLU A 112 13.10 2.32 14.20
N ASP A 113 12.32 2.78 13.22
CA ASP A 113 11.19 3.67 13.44
C ASP A 113 10.01 2.89 14.05
N SER A 114 9.36 3.45 15.07
CA SER A 114 8.13 2.87 15.60
C SER A 114 7.03 2.87 14.53
N GLN A 115 6.43 1.70 14.30
CA GLN A 115 5.30 1.54 13.38
C GLN A 115 4.03 1.21 14.14
N LYS A 116 2.87 1.54 13.58
CA LYS A 116 1.58 1.21 14.18
C LYS A 116 1.29 -0.28 14.00
N THR A 117 1.17 -1.00 15.11
CA THR A 117 0.90 -2.45 15.14
C THR A 117 -0.35 -2.69 15.97
N GLY A 118 -1.48 -2.89 15.31
CA GLY A 118 -2.78 -3.05 15.97
C GLY A 118 -3.17 -1.80 16.77
N LYS A 119 -3.25 -1.95 18.11
CA LYS A 119 -3.62 -0.88 19.04
C LYS A 119 -2.43 -0.11 19.61
N VAL A 120 -1.20 -0.55 19.36
CA VAL A 120 0.03 0.07 19.88
C VAL A 120 0.90 0.58 18.74
N THR A 121 1.95 1.34 19.06
CA THR A 121 3.12 1.47 18.17
C THR A 121 4.26 0.60 18.69
N SER A 122 5.10 0.08 17.80
CA SER A 122 6.20 -0.83 18.14
C SER A 122 7.40 -0.65 17.21
N ALA A 123 8.61 -0.83 17.75
CA ALA A 123 9.84 -1.06 16.99
C ALA A 123 10.57 -2.25 17.62
N GLY A 124 11.27 -3.05 16.81
CA GLY A 124 11.97 -4.24 17.29
C GLY A 124 13.23 -4.52 16.47
N MET A 125 14.29 -4.95 17.17
CA MET A 125 15.53 -5.42 16.60
C MET A 125 15.70 -6.91 16.95
N TYR A 126 16.03 -7.72 15.96
CA TYR A 126 15.97 -9.18 16.03
C TYR A 126 17.34 -9.77 15.69
N PHE A 127 18.04 -10.29 16.71
CA PHE A 127 19.36 -10.88 16.58
C PHE A 127 19.25 -12.41 16.74
N LEU A 128 18.74 -13.08 15.70
CA LEU A 128 18.23 -14.45 15.75
C LEU A 128 19.08 -15.48 14.97
N HIS A 129 20.30 -15.14 14.55
CA HIS A 129 21.21 -16.03 13.78
C HIS A 129 20.70 -16.44 12.39
N PHE A 130 19.66 -15.80 11.90
CA PHE A 130 19.25 -15.84 10.51
C PHE A 130 18.90 -14.43 10.03
N GLN A 131 18.84 -14.25 8.71
CA GLN A 131 18.55 -12.95 8.13
C GLN A 131 17.09 -12.57 8.36
N VAL A 132 16.88 -11.50 9.11
CA VAL A 132 15.58 -10.82 9.24
C VAL A 132 15.55 -9.66 8.24
N TYR A 133 14.38 -9.36 7.69
CA TYR A 133 14.20 -8.31 6.71
C TYR A 133 13.32 -7.18 7.24
N ARG A 134 13.75 -5.96 6.97
CA ARG A 134 12.97 -4.73 7.20
C ARG A 134 12.28 -4.32 5.93
N MET A 135 11.02 -3.91 6.05
CA MET A 135 10.29 -3.28 4.95
C MET A 135 10.57 -1.79 4.89
N ASP A 136 11.24 -1.34 3.83
CA ASP A 136 11.27 0.08 3.48
C ASP A 136 9.98 0.47 2.74
N SER A 137 9.07 1.10 3.47
CA SER A 137 7.78 1.55 2.94
C SER A 137 7.88 2.71 1.95
N THR A 138 9.00 3.46 1.95
CA THR A 138 9.17 4.62 1.06
C THR A 138 9.32 4.19 -0.40
N VAL A 139 10.05 3.10 -0.64
CA VAL A 139 10.24 2.47 -1.95
C VAL A 139 8.89 2.09 -2.58
N ASN A 140 7.96 1.60 -1.76
CA ASN A 140 6.63 1.20 -2.24
C ASN A 140 5.75 2.41 -2.58
N ALA A 141 5.76 3.48 -1.78
CA ALA A 141 4.88 4.64 -1.96
C ALA A 141 5.07 5.35 -3.32
N LEU A 142 6.31 5.49 -3.79
CA LEU A 142 6.62 6.11 -5.08
C LEU A 142 6.09 5.29 -6.26
N ALA A 143 6.15 3.96 -6.16
CA ALA A 143 5.60 3.07 -7.18
C ALA A 143 4.07 3.16 -7.26
N MET A 144 3.39 3.19 -6.10
CA MET A 144 1.92 3.27 -6.07
C MET A 144 1.36 4.55 -6.68
N ALA A 145 2.11 5.66 -6.58
CA ALA A 145 1.67 6.95 -7.11
C ALA A 145 1.65 7.02 -8.65
N LYS A 146 2.45 6.18 -9.32
CA LYS A 146 2.58 6.19 -10.79
C LYS A 146 1.72 5.15 -11.50
N ASP A 147 1.55 3.97 -10.89
CA ASP A 147 0.83 2.84 -11.48
C ASP A 147 0.21 1.98 -10.35
N PRO A 148 -1.14 2.00 -10.19
CA PRO A 148 -1.84 1.24 -9.17
C PRO A 148 -1.63 -0.28 -9.27
N GLU A 149 -1.38 -0.82 -10.47
CA GLU A 149 -1.10 -2.25 -10.65
C GLU A 149 0.35 -2.57 -10.27
N ALA A 150 1.29 -1.67 -10.60
CA ALA A 150 2.69 -1.80 -10.14
C ALA A 150 2.81 -1.77 -8.61
N ALA A 151 1.88 -1.11 -7.90
CA ALA A 151 1.83 -1.12 -6.43
C ALA A 151 1.79 -2.54 -5.85
N PHE A 152 1.05 -3.44 -6.49
CA PHE A 152 0.94 -4.83 -6.06
C PHE A 152 2.24 -5.60 -6.31
N PHE A 153 2.77 -5.54 -7.53
CA PHE A 153 3.98 -6.28 -7.91
C PHE A 153 5.21 -5.83 -7.14
N LYS A 154 5.30 -4.53 -6.84
CA LYS A 154 6.45 -3.94 -6.15
C LYS A 154 6.37 -3.99 -4.63
N ARG A 155 5.27 -4.51 -4.07
CA ARG A 155 5.00 -4.50 -2.63
C ARG A 155 6.12 -5.11 -1.76
N LEU A 156 6.85 -6.08 -2.29
CA LEU A 156 7.96 -6.76 -1.60
C LEU A 156 9.35 -6.24 -2.02
N GLU A 157 9.46 -5.25 -2.91
CA GLU A 157 10.76 -4.73 -3.35
C GLU A 157 11.50 -3.94 -2.27
N GLY A 158 10.76 -3.33 -1.34
CA GLY A 158 11.32 -2.65 -0.18
C GLY A 158 11.95 -3.56 0.89
N LEU A 159 11.97 -4.88 0.71
CA LEU A 159 12.62 -5.80 1.66
C LEU A 159 14.14 -5.61 1.65
N GLN A 160 14.66 -5.05 2.73
CA GLN A 160 16.08 -4.86 2.98
C GLN A 160 16.55 -5.78 4.11
N PRO A 161 17.67 -6.49 3.96
CA PRO A 161 18.23 -7.28 5.06
C PRO A 161 18.64 -6.36 6.21
N CYS A 162 18.32 -6.74 7.45
CA CYS A 162 18.90 -6.10 8.63
C CYS A 162 20.41 -6.34 8.68
N GLU A 163 21.20 -5.29 8.91
CA GLU A 163 22.67 -5.34 8.82
C GLU A 163 23.31 -6.22 9.90
N VAL A 164 22.69 -6.31 11.07
CA VAL A 164 23.17 -7.13 12.19
C VAL A 164 22.13 -8.19 12.53
N SER A 165 22.54 -9.45 12.47
CA SER A 165 21.69 -10.62 12.76
C SER A 165 22.08 -11.34 14.06
N THR A 166 23.20 -10.97 14.69
CA THR A 166 23.74 -11.64 15.89
C THR A 166 24.40 -10.63 16.82
N LEU A 167 24.41 -10.91 18.12
CA LEU A 167 25.16 -10.16 19.13
C LEU A 167 26.11 -11.10 19.88
N LYS A 168 27.30 -10.60 20.20
CA LYS A 168 28.28 -11.33 21.01
C LYS A 168 27.87 -11.33 22.50
N PRO A 169 28.41 -12.24 23.32
CA PRO A 169 28.30 -12.11 24.77
C PRO A 169 28.88 -10.77 25.24
N GLY A 170 28.28 -10.16 26.26
CA GLY A 170 28.69 -8.86 26.77
C GLY A 170 27.53 -7.87 26.87
N THR A 171 27.86 -6.60 27.16
CA THR A 171 26.87 -5.53 27.32
C THR A 171 26.71 -4.76 26.02
N HIS A 172 25.46 -4.64 25.57
CA HIS A 172 25.04 -3.97 24.34
C HIS A 172 24.17 -2.77 24.65
N ILE A 173 24.35 -1.69 23.91
CA ILE A 173 23.68 -0.41 24.20
C ILE A 173 22.53 -0.17 23.24
N PHE A 174 21.35 -0.01 23.81
CA PHE A 174 20.13 0.35 23.11
C PHE A 174 19.60 1.69 23.62
N ALA A 175 18.80 2.38 22.83
CA ALA A 175 18.09 3.57 23.32
C ALA A 175 16.69 3.70 22.73
N VAL A 176 15.79 4.31 23.50
CA VAL A 176 14.50 4.76 22.99
C VAL A 176 14.55 6.28 22.81
N TYR A 177 14.43 6.73 21.57
CA TYR A 177 14.49 8.13 21.18
C TYR A 177 13.09 8.71 20.94
N GLY A 178 12.81 9.88 21.51
CA GLY A 178 11.54 10.60 21.38
C GLY A 178 11.37 11.27 20.02
N ASP A 179 10.82 10.53 19.05
CA ASP A 179 10.65 10.95 17.65
C ASP A 179 9.31 11.66 17.36
N ASN A 180 8.92 12.54 18.29
CA ASN A 180 7.68 13.29 18.22
C ASN A 180 7.98 14.79 18.13
N PHE A 181 7.22 15.51 17.30
CA PHE A 181 7.35 16.96 17.12
C PHE A 181 6.89 17.79 18.34
N PHE A 182 5.92 17.30 19.11
CA PHE A 182 5.24 18.12 20.13
C PHE A 182 5.07 17.44 21.50
N LYS A 183 5.12 16.11 21.57
CA LYS A 183 4.78 15.36 22.78
C LYS A 183 5.91 14.41 23.17
N PRO A 184 6.21 14.25 24.46
CA PRO A 184 7.08 13.16 24.90
C PRO A 184 6.53 11.81 24.45
N ALA A 185 7.40 10.83 24.25
CA ALA A 185 7.03 9.47 23.88
C ALA A 185 7.02 8.57 25.12
N SER A 186 5.84 8.04 25.45
CA SER A 186 5.74 6.99 26.46
C SER A 186 6.04 5.63 25.83
N TYR A 187 6.80 4.77 26.49
CA TYR A 187 7.19 3.47 25.96
C TYR A 187 7.39 2.42 27.06
N THR A 188 7.38 1.16 26.63
CA THR A 188 7.89 0.00 27.37
C THR A 188 8.93 -0.67 26.50
N ILE A 189 10.17 -0.79 26.97
CA ILE A 189 11.26 -1.52 26.30
C ILE A 189 11.48 -2.87 26.99
N GLU A 190 11.78 -3.90 26.21
CA GLU A 190 11.99 -5.27 26.68
C GLU A 190 13.17 -5.89 25.95
N ALA A 191 13.99 -6.67 26.66
CA ALA A 191 15.02 -7.52 26.08
C ALA A 191 14.64 -8.99 26.33
N MET A 192 14.60 -9.82 25.30
CA MET A 192 14.04 -11.16 25.35
C MET A 192 15.03 -12.17 24.77
N CYS A 193 15.19 -13.32 25.43
CA CYS A 193 15.96 -14.43 24.89
C CYS A 193 15.09 -15.26 23.94
N ALA A 194 15.59 -15.52 22.73
CA ALA A 194 14.86 -16.29 21.73
C ALA A 194 14.62 -17.76 22.15
N LYS A 195 15.41 -18.29 23.10
CA LYS A 195 15.22 -19.61 23.70
C LYS A 195 13.81 -19.80 24.28
N SER A 196 13.20 -18.75 24.81
CA SER A 196 11.82 -18.81 25.34
C SER A 196 10.75 -18.74 24.25
N TYR A 197 11.15 -18.62 22.98
CA TYR A 197 10.28 -18.35 21.82
C TYR A 197 10.71 -19.18 20.59
N GLU A 198 11.25 -20.39 20.78
CA GLU A 198 11.79 -21.23 19.70
C GLU A 198 10.79 -21.46 18.57
N ASP A 199 9.57 -21.93 18.87
CA ASP A 199 8.51 -22.14 17.88
C ASP A 199 8.20 -20.87 17.07
N THR A 200 8.21 -19.71 17.73
CA THR A 200 7.93 -18.42 17.08
C THR A 200 9.10 -17.99 16.20
N THR A 201 10.32 -18.25 16.66
CA THR A 201 11.57 -17.96 15.96
C THR A 201 11.71 -18.80 14.69
N GLU A 202 11.38 -20.09 14.77
CA GLU A 202 11.37 -20.99 13.61
C GLU A 202 10.30 -20.59 12.59
N ARG A 203 9.08 -20.28 13.04
CA ARG A 203 8.01 -19.76 12.16
C ARG A 203 8.41 -18.45 11.50
N LEU A 204 9.13 -17.57 12.20
CA LEU A 204 9.64 -16.32 11.63
C LEU A 204 10.67 -16.63 10.52
N LYS A 205 11.60 -17.55 10.76
CA LYS A 205 12.56 -18.00 9.75
C LYS A 205 11.88 -18.57 8.50
N GLU A 206 10.85 -19.40 8.68
CA GLU A 206 10.09 -19.96 7.58
C GLU A 206 9.33 -18.89 6.78
N ILE A 207 8.68 -17.94 7.45
CA ILE A 207 7.90 -16.92 6.74
C ILE A 207 8.81 -15.93 6.01
N GLU A 208 9.98 -15.60 6.56
CA GLU A 208 10.98 -14.80 5.86
C GLU A 208 11.42 -15.49 4.55
N ALA A 209 11.71 -16.79 4.59
CA ALA A 209 12.03 -17.55 3.38
C ALA A 209 10.89 -17.54 2.35
N LYS A 210 9.65 -17.78 2.79
CA LYS A 210 8.45 -17.74 1.91
C LYS A 210 8.22 -16.36 1.31
N ILE A 211 8.46 -15.29 2.06
CA ILE A 211 8.33 -13.90 1.57
C ILE A 211 9.37 -13.61 0.48
N LEU A 212 10.62 -14.06 0.65
CA LEU A 212 11.68 -13.87 -0.36
C LEU A 212 11.43 -14.66 -1.64
N GLU A 213 10.97 -15.90 -1.51
CA GLU A 213 10.51 -16.71 -2.65
C GLU A 213 9.38 -15.97 -3.38
N LYS A 214 8.37 -15.51 -2.63
CA LYS A 214 7.25 -14.79 -3.21
C LYS A 214 7.64 -13.48 -3.89
N ARG A 215 8.65 -12.77 -3.39
CA ARG A 215 9.21 -11.58 -4.04
C ARG A 215 9.76 -11.91 -5.42
N THR A 216 10.42 -13.04 -5.56
CA THR A 216 10.98 -13.50 -6.85
C THR A 216 9.85 -13.91 -7.80
N ASP A 217 8.87 -14.67 -7.30
CA ASP A 217 7.69 -15.06 -8.08
C ASP A 217 6.89 -13.85 -8.59
N LEU A 218 6.72 -12.81 -7.75
CA LEU A 218 5.99 -11.60 -8.15
C LEU A 218 6.67 -10.86 -9.30
N ARG A 219 8.01 -10.84 -9.36
CA ARG A 219 8.75 -10.23 -10.47
C ARG A 219 8.52 -10.98 -11.79
N GLN A 220 8.53 -12.31 -11.71
CA GLN A 220 8.23 -13.14 -12.88
C GLN A 220 6.77 -12.96 -13.33
N PHE A 221 5.84 -12.99 -12.38
CA PHE A 221 4.42 -12.80 -12.65
C PHE A 221 4.12 -11.40 -13.22
N GLU A 222 4.80 -10.34 -12.77
CA GLU A 222 4.65 -9.00 -13.36
C GLU A 222 4.93 -9.01 -14.85
N THR A 223 6.00 -9.70 -15.26
CA THR A 223 6.40 -9.80 -16.68
C THR A 223 5.32 -10.48 -17.51
N GLU A 224 4.78 -11.59 -17.03
CA GLU A 224 3.71 -12.35 -17.69
C GLU A 224 2.41 -11.54 -17.76
N TYR A 225 2.06 -10.89 -16.66
CA TYR A 225 0.88 -10.03 -16.56
C TYR A 225 0.93 -8.88 -17.58
N ARG A 226 2.05 -8.15 -17.66
CA ARG A 226 2.23 -7.04 -18.60
C ARG A 226 2.12 -7.51 -20.06
N LYS A 227 2.68 -8.68 -20.37
CA LYS A 227 2.58 -9.29 -21.71
C LYS A 227 1.15 -9.67 -22.07
N ALA A 228 0.40 -10.24 -21.12
CA ALA A 228 -1.01 -10.56 -21.32
C ALA A 228 -1.87 -9.31 -21.50
N LEU A 229 -1.60 -8.26 -20.70
CA LEU A 229 -2.29 -6.98 -20.79
C LEU A 229 -2.08 -6.31 -22.15
N ALA A 230 -0.84 -6.30 -22.68
CA ALA A 230 -0.54 -5.77 -24.01
C ALA A 230 -1.33 -6.51 -25.10
N ARG A 231 -1.35 -7.85 -25.07
CA ARG A 231 -2.14 -8.65 -26.03
C ARG A 231 -3.65 -8.40 -25.94
N PHE A 232 -4.16 -8.21 -24.74
CA PHE A 232 -5.57 -7.88 -24.53
C PHE A 232 -5.91 -6.50 -25.12
N GLN A 233 -5.04 -5.51 -24.93
CA GLN A 233 -5.19 -4.17 -25.50
C GLN A 233 -5.14 -4.19 -27.04
N GLU A 234 -4.22 -4.97 -27.63
CA GLU A 234 -4.15 -5.19 -29.07
C GLU A 234 -5.45 -5.81 -29.61
N ALA A 235 -5.94 -6.88 -28.97
CA ALA A 235 -7.17 -7.55 -29.38
C ALA A 235 -8.41 -6.65 -29.26
N THR A 236 -8.48 -5.83 -28.20
CA THR A 236 -9.59 -4.88 -27.97
C THR A 236 -9.58 -3.73 -28.98
N THR A 237 -8.39 -3.23 -29.31
CA THR A 237 -8.21 -2.20 -30.34
C THR A 237 -8.64 -2.74 -31.70
N ARG A 238 -8.17 -3.93 -32.06
CA ARG A 238 -8.57 -4.59 -33.31
C ARG A 238 -10.07 -4.85 -33.37
N TYR A 239 -10.68 -5.38 -32.31
CA TYR A 239 -12.14 -5.58 -32.27
C TYR A 239 -12.91 -4.29 -32.55
N THR A 240 -12.47 -3.17 -31.98
CA THR A 240 -13.10 -1.86 -32.20
C THR A 240 -13.00 -1.42 -33.66
N GLN A 241 -11.82 -1.57 -34.26
CA GLN A 241 -11.59 -1.23 -35.68
C GLN A 241 -12.41 -2.11 -36.62
N GLU A 242 -12.37 -3.43 -36.43
CA GLU A 242 -13.10 -4.40 -37.28
C GLU A 242 -14.62 -4.16 -37.17
N LYS A 243 -15.11 -3.81 -35.98
CA LYS A 243 -16.52 -3.46 -35.79
C LYS A 243 -16.92 -2.21 -36.58
N GLU A 244 -16.09 -1.16 -36.56
CA GLU A 244 -16.34 0.07 -37.32
C GLU A 244 -16.36 -0.20 -38.83
N VAL A 245 -15.39 -0.98 -39.33
CA VAL A 245 -15.35 -1.40 -40.74
C VAL A 245 -16.62 -2.15 -41.13
N VAL A 246 -17.08 -3.10 -40.30
CA VAL A 246 -18.33 -3.83 -40.55
C VAL A 246 -19.54 -2.91 -40.53
N ASP A 247 -19.63 -1.99 -39.56
CA ASP A 247 -20.75 -1.03 -39.46
C ASP A 247 -20.81 -0.10 -40.69
N ASP A 248 -19.66 0.33 -41.23
CA ASP A 248 -19.59 1.15 -42.45
C ASP A 248 -19.94 0.36 -43.71
N MET A 249 -19.46 -0.88 -43.84
CA MET A 249 -19.84 -1.77 -44.95
C MET A 249 -21.35 -2.05 -44.97
N LEU A 250 -21.96 -2.25 -43.80
CA LEU A 250 -23.40 -2.45 -43.69
C LEU A 250 -24.17 -1.19 -44.07
N ARG A 251 -23.69 -0.01 -43.67
CA ARG A 251 -24.28 1.28 -44.06
C ARG A 251 -24.23 1.49 -45.56
N GLU A 252 -23.06 1.32 -46.18
CA GLU A 252 -22.88 1.45 -47.63
C GLU A 252 -23.81 0.48 -48.40
N ARG A 253 -23.93 -0.77 -47.93
CA ARG A 253 -24.86 -1.74 -48.51
C ARG A 253 -26.32 -1.26 -48.44
N ASP A 254 -26.74 -0.75 -47.29
CA ASP A 254 -28.12 -0.30 -47.09
C ASP A 254 -28.40 0.98 -47.93
N ASP A 255 -27.42 1.87 -48.09
CA ASP A 255 -27.49 3.03 -48.98
C ASP A 255 -27.66 2.59 -50.45
N ILE A 256 -26.86 1.62 -50.91
CA ILE A 256 -26.99 1.03 -52.26
C ILE A 256 -28.39 0.43 -52.45
N HIS A 257 -28.89 -0.36 -51.48
CA HIS A 257 -30.25 -0.92 -51.56
C HIS A 257 -31.33 0.17 -51.67
N SER A 258 -31.19 1.26 -50.91
CA SER A 258 -32.15 2.38 -50.94
C SER A 258 -32.16 3.14 -52.28
N SER A 259 -31.03 3.12 -53.01
CA SER A 259 -30.94 3.78 -54.33
C SER A 259 -31.82 3.09 -55.39
N PHE A 260 -32.02 1.77 -55.30
CA PHE A 260 -32.90 1.04 -56.22
C PHE A 260 -34.40 1.24 -55.93
N THR A 261 -34.76 1.62 -54.71
CA THR A 261 -36.15 1.91 -54.33
C THR A 261 -36.55 3.36 -54.55
N THR A 262 -35.59 4.24 -54.85
CA THR A 262 -35.82 5.67 -55.07
C THR A 262 -35.70 6.02 -56.56
N GLU A 263 -36.62 5.51 -57.40
CA GLU A 263 -37.41 6.33 -58.36
C GLU A 263 -38.28 5.50 -59.32
N ARG A 264 -39.60 5.73 -59.24
CA ARG A 264 -40.41 6.15 -60.39
C ARG A 264 -41.27 7.34 -59.96
N THR A 265 -40.72 8.55 -60.03
CA THR A 265 -41.54 9.74 -60.29
C THR A 265 -41.60 9.88 -61.81
N ILE A 266 -42.59 9.26 -62.43
CA ILE A 266 -43.00 9.64 -63.78
C ILE A 266 -43.79 10.92 -63.63
N THR A 267 -43.18 12.04 -64.03
CA THR A 267 -43.90 13.22 -64.44
C THR A 267 -44.79 12.86 -65.64
N SER A 268 -46.11 12.79 -65.43
CA SER A 268 -47.08 13.02 -66.50
C SER A 268 -48.06 14.10 -66.06
N SER A 269 -47.88 15.29 -66.64
CA SER A 269 -48.93 16.29 -66.80
C SER A 269 -50.20 15.65 -67.37
N LEU A 270 -51.35 15.91 -66.72
CA LEU A 270 -52.67 16.24 -67.31
C LEU A 270 -53.82 15.81 -66.37
N GLY A 271 -54.67 16.77 -66.00
CA GLY A 271 -56.12 16.55 -66.01
C GLY A 271 -56.82 16.16 -64.70
N ALA A 272 -57.37 17.20 -64.06
CA ALA A 272 -58.76 17.31 -63.60
C ALA A 272 -59.32 16.34 -62.53
N GLY A 273 -59.92 16.95 -61.49
CA GLY A 273 -61.10 16.39 -60.83
C GLY A 273 -61.18 16.61 -59.33
N SER A 274 -61.91 17.67 -58.92
CA SER A 274 -63.01 17.67 -57.92
C SER A 274 -62.94 16.66 -56.75
N SER A 275 -63.23 16.95 -55.48
CA SER A 275 -63.93 18.03 -54.81
C SER A 275 -63.98 17.68 -53.31
N SER A 276 -64.01 18.71 -52.45
CA SER A 276 -64.76 18.85 -51.18
C SER A 276 -65.10 17.58 -50.37
N SER A 277 -64.75 17.47 -49.08
CA SER A 277 -65.57 18.07 -48.02
C SER A 277 -64.96 17.88 -46.63
N ARG A 278 -65.30 18.83 -45.75
CA ARG A 278 -64.83 19.08 -44.37
C ARG A 278 -65.32 18.04 -43.34
N TYR A 279 -64.52 17.92 -42.28
CA TYR A 279 -64.68 17.41 -40.89
C TYR A 279 -66.07 17.65 -40.21
N PRO A 280 -66.38 17.21 -38.94
CA PRO A 280 -65.52 16.66 -37.84
C PRO A 280 -66.15 15.58 -36.88
N VAL A 281 -65.31 15.00 -35.97
CA VAL A 281 -65.52 14.69 -34.50
C VAL A 281 -66.68 13.73 -34.11
N GLU A 282 -66.58 12.70 -33.24
CA GLU A 282 -66.26 12.68 -31.80
C GLU A 282 -66.17 11.22 -31.23
N GLN A 283 -65.63 11.10 -30.02
CA GLN A 283 -65.53 9.92 -29.15
C GLN A 283 -66.88 9.37 -28.66
N ASN A 284 -67.02 8.03 -28.50
CA ASN A 284 -67.32 7.37 -27.21
C ASN A 284 -67.54 5.83 -27.30
N LYS A 285 -66.72 5.12 -26.50
CA LYS A 285 -67.04 4.07 -25.50
C LYS A 285 -67.88 2.79 -25.82
N THR A 286 -67.24 1.68 -25.41
CA THR A 286 -67.71 0.44 -24.70
C THR A 286 -68.02 -0.86 -25.48
N GLU A 287 -67.22 -1.88 -25.12
CA GLU A 287 -67.51 -3.33 -24.93
C GLU A 287 -68.09 -4.18 -26.07
N SER A 288 -67.29 -5.14 -26.57
CA SER A 288 -67.40 -6.58 -26.21
C SER A 288 -66.63 -7.49 -27.19
N SER A 289 -66.24 -8.64 -26.67
CA SER A 289 -65.37 -9.69 -27.20
C SER A 289 -65.75 -10.29 -28.57
N GLU A 290 -64.75 -10.68 -29.37
CA GLU A 290 -64.36 -12.09 -29.58
C GLU A 290 -63.21 -12.25 -30.59
N ASN A 291 -62.23 -13.06 -30.18
CA ASN A 291 -61.36 -13.96 -30.96
C ASN A 291 -60.61 -13.48 -32.21
N GLY A 292 -59.27 -13.56 -32.13
CA GLY A 292 -58.46 -13.96 -33.28
C GLY A 292 -57.02 -13.46 -33.32
N ASN A 293 -56.10 -14.31 -32.87
CA ASN A 293 -54.87 -14.68 -33.59
C ASN A 293 -53.60 -13.77 -33.59
N ILE A 294 -52.52 -14.42 -33.12
CA ILE A 294 -51.10 -14.39 -33.56
C ILE A 294 -50.17 -13.27 -33.07
N ASP A 295 -49.38 -13.67 -32.08
CA ASP A 295 -47.96 -13.40 -31.80
C ASP A 295 -47.33 -12.09 -32.31
N SER A 296 -47.19 -11.16 -31.36
CA SER A 296 -46.12 -10.18 -31.33
C SER A 296 -45.03 -10.65 -30.36
N ARG A 297 -43.84 -10.96 -30.88
CA ARG A 297 -42.64 -11.06 -30.03
C ARG A 297 -41.40 -10.65 -30.81
N ASP A 298 -41.19 -9.34 -30.80
CA ASP A 298 -39.93 -8.74 -31.20
C ASP A 298 -39.36 -7.95 -30.01
N LYS A 299 -38.03 -7.87 -29.93
CA LYS A 299 -37.16 -7.29 -28.88
C LYS A 299 -36.52 -8.28 -27.88
N SER A 300 -35.46 -8.94 -28.36
CA SER A 300 -34.35 -9.42 -27.51
C SER A 300 -33.21 -8.39 -27.56
N SER A 301 -33.25 -7.43 -26.65
CA SER A 301 -32.19 -6.45 -26.41
C SER A 301 -30.95 -7.10 -25.77
N LYS A 302 -29.80 -6.97 -26.44
CA LYS A 302 -28.43 -6.80 -25.91
C LYS A 302 -28.18 -7.33 -24.49
N LYS A 303 -27.70 -8.58 -24.37
CA LYS A 303 -26.99 -9.04 -23.16
C LYS A 303 -25.62 -8.37 -23.08
N LYS A 304 -25.49 -7.43 -22.15
CA LYS A 304 -24.22 -6.89 -21.65
C LYS A 304 -23.43 -8.04 -21.02
N TRP A 305 -22.28 -8.38 -21.59
CA TRP A 305 -21.26 -9.17 -20.90
C TRP A 305 -20.01 -8.29 -20.75
N PHE A 306 -19.34 -8.45 -19.59
CA PHE A 306 -18.20 -7.70 -19.04
C PHE A 306 -18.54 -6.38 -18.33
N ASN A 307 -19.14 -6.50 -17.14
CA ASN A 307 -18.92 -5.57 -16.04
C ASN A 307 -18.18 -6.34 -14.93
N LEU A 308 -16.85 -6.39 -15.00
CA LEU A 308 -16.03 -6.80 -13.87
C LEU A 308 -15.82 -5.56 -13.00
N ASN A 309 -16.78 -5.32 -12.12
CA ASN A 309 -16.65 -4.33 -11.06
C ASN A 309 -15.74 -4.94 -9.99
N LEU A 310 -14.44 -4.65 -10.08
CA LEU A 310 -13.45 -5.05 -9.08
C LEU A 310 -13.55 -4.09 -7.87
N ASN A 311 -14.66 -4.17 -7.15
CA ASN A 311 -14.84 -3.50 -5.87
C ASN A 311 -15.68 -4.39 -4.95
N ARG A 312 -14.99 -5.27 -4.21
CA ARG A 312 -15.53 -5.89 -3.01
C ARG A 312 -14.42 -6.17 -2.00
N SER A 313 -13.93 -5.12 -1.36
CA SER A 313 -13.37 -5.22 -0.02
C SER A 313 -14.54 -5.26 0.96
N ASP A 314 -15.05 -6.47 1.23
CA ASP A 314 -15.93 -6.71 2.37
C ASP A 314 -15.11 -7.15 3.59
N LYS A 315 -15.42 -6.50 4.70
CA LYS A 315 -14.91 -6.73 6.05
C LYS A 315 -15.36 -8.08 6.62
N ARG A 316 -14.57 -8.53 7.62
CA ARG A 316 -14.81 -9.50 8.72
C ARG A 316 -14.56 -10.97 8.38
N ALA A 317 -13.63 -11.60 9.10
CA ALA A 317 -13.74 -11.93 10.52
C ALA A 317 -12.44 -11.59 11.25
#